data_AF-A0A920WQE4-F1
#
_entry.id   AF-A0A920WQE4-F1
#
_cell.length_a   1.000
_cell.length_b   1.000
_cell.length_c   1.000
_cell.angle_alpha   90.00
_cell.angle_beta   90.00
_cell.angle_gamma   90.00
#
_symmetry.space_group_name_H-M   'P 1'
#
loop_
_entity.id
_entity.type
_entity.pdbx_description
1 polymer ?
#
loop_
_entity_poly.entity_id
_entity_poly.type
_entity_poly.pdbx_seq_one_letter_code
_entity_poly.pdbx_strand_id
1 'polypeptide(L)'
;MDGGVSQVDSFDPKPRLDKDHGKPFSAKINPTQFDNIGTTFKSPWAFKRYGQCGLTVSDIFPYIGAMADELCVVRSMTSKFSEHNSANFFLHTGFGVQGRPSMGAWMSYGLGAQATDLPGFVVLNGGLVPSGGWDNFGNGFLPASHQATVFKTGKEPLADIRPRESRLERRRPNSVC
;
A
#
# COMPACT_ATOMS: atom_id res chain seq x y z
N MET A 1 7.18 -2.65 10.12
CA MET A 1 8.03 -1.67 9.39
C MET A 1 7.06 -0.70 8.75
N ASP A 2 7.06 0.59 9.11
CA ASP A 2 6.14 1.60 8.54
C ASP A 2 6.67 2.16 7.20
N GLY A 3 7.49 1.35 6.52
CA GLY A 3 8.22 1.68 5.30
C GLY A 3 8.21 0.48 4.35
N GLY A 4 8.20 0.79 3.06
CA GLY A 4 8.24 -0.22 2.00
C GLY A 4 9.65 -0.77 1.79
N VAL A 5 9.72 -1.82 0.95
CA VAL A 5 10.99 -2.33 0.45
C VAL A 5 11.69 -1.23 -0.37
N SER A 6 12.99 -1.06 -0.16
CA SER A 6 13.80 -0.11 -0.95
C SER A 6 13.72 -0.45 -2.45
N GLN A 7 13.30 0.52 -3.24
CA GLN A 7 13.16 0.38 -4.69
C GLN A 7 14.50 0.14 -5.39
N VAL A 8 15.57 0.79 -4.89
CA VAL A 8 16.92 0.68 -5.47
C VAL A 8 17.59 -0.65 -5.14
N ASP A 9 17.07 -1.36 -4.13
CA ASP A 9 17.52 -2.70 -3.72
C ASP A 9 16.64 -3.83 -4.25
N SER A 10 15.59 -3.51 -5.03
CA SER A 10 14.59 -4.49 -5.49
C SER A 10 14.45 -4.53 -7.01
N PHE A 11 13.79 -3.54 -7.60
CA PHE A 11 13.38 -3.54 -9.01
C PHE A 11 13.96 -2.38 -9.82
N ASP A 12 14.77 -1.50 -9.22
CA ASP A 12 15.29 -0.30 -9.87
C ASP A 12 16.78 -0.09 -9.57
N PRO A 13 17.67 -0.99 -10.04
CA PRO A 13 19.11 -0.87 -9.80
C PRO A 13 19.63 0.46 -10.31
N LYS A 14 20.44 1.13 -9.50
CA LYS A 14 21.05 2.42 -9.82
C LYS A 14 22.57 2.27 -9.97
N PRO A 15 23.11 2.03 -11.18
CA PRO A 15 24.55 1.85 -11.40
C PRO A 15 25.43 3.01 -10.92
N ARG A 16 24.85 4.22 -10.77
CA ARG A 16 25.56 5.36 -10.20
C ARG A 16 25.82 5.20 -8.69
N LEU A 17 24.91 4.55 -7.95
CA LEU A 17 25.13 4.26 -6.53
C LEU A 17 26.35 3.33 -6.33
N ASP A 18 26.58 2.40 -7.26
CA ASP A 18 27.78 1.55 -7.24
C ASP A 18 29.06 2.36 -7.46
N LYS A 19 29.05 3.27 -8.45
CA LYS A 19 30.20 4.13 -8.79
C LYS A 19 30.54 5.14 -7.69
N ASP A 20 29.52 5.60 -6.98
CA ASP A 20 29.65 6.65 -5.96
C ASP A 20 29.67 6.09 -4.54
N HIS A 21 29.67 4.77 -4.38
CA HIS A 21 29.67 4.11 -3.08
C HIS A 21 30.80 4.62 -2.17
N GLY A 22 30.44 5.01 -0.94
CA GLY A 22 31.35 5.54 0.07
C GLY A 22 31.71 7.02 -0.11
N LYS A 23 31.34 7.65 -1.22
CA LYS A 23 31.55 9.10 -1.43
C LYS A 23 30.44 9.92 -0.79
N PRO A 24 30.68 11.19 -0.42
CA PRO A 24 29.61 12.10 -0.01
C PRO A 24 28.48 12.16 -1.03
N PHE A 25 27.24 12.23 -0.58
CA PHE A 25 26.10 12.31 -1.48
C PHE A 25 26.10 13.65 -2.22
N SER A 26 26.21 13.60 -3.55
CA SER A 26 26.51 14.80 -4.35
C SER A 26 25.31 15.71 -4.62
N ALA A 27 24.07 15.25 -4.35
CA ALA A 27 22.88 16.03 -4.64
C ALA A 27 22.53 16.96 -3.48
N LYS A 28 21.92 18.10 -3.80
CA LYS A 28 21.41 19.03 -2.80
C LYS A 28 20.24 18.37 -2.06
N ILE A 29 20.43 18.10 -0.78
CA ILE A 29 19.39 17.57 0.11
C ILE A 29 18.73 18.74 0.83
N ASN A 30 17.40 18.76 0.86
CA ASN A 30 16.68 19.71 1.71
C ASN A 30 16.77 19.24 3.17
N PRO A 31 16.97 20.14 4.15
CA PRO A 31 17.07 19.75 5.55
C PRO A 31 15.86 18.91 5.96
N THR A 32 16.11 17.81 6.66
CA THR A 32 15.08 16.96 7.27
C THR A 32 15.17 17.05 8.78
N GLN A 33 14.18 16.51 9.50
CA GLN A 33 14.13 16.57 10.97
C GLN A 33 15.41 16.05 11.66
N PHE A 34 16.09 15.06 11.07
CA PHE A 34 17.29 14.44 11.64
C PHE A 34 18.60 14.95 11.04
N ASP A 35 18.54 15.55 9.84
CA ASP A 35 19.64 16.15 9.05
C ASP A 35 20.99 15.40 9.04
N ASN A 36 20.97 14.08 9.23
CA ASN A 36 22.16 13.25 9.28
C ASN A 36 22.48 12.68 7.89
N ILE A 37 23.23 13.44 7.09
CA ILE A 37 23.60 13.06 5.73
C ILE A 37 24.82 12.13 5.78
N GLY A 38 24.60 10.84 5.55
CA GLY A 38 25.65 9.85 5.40
C GLY A 38 26.36 9.89 4.04
N THR A 39 27.21 8.89 3.79
CA THR A 39 27.81 8.66 2.47
C THR A 39 26.86 7.89 1.56
N THR A 40 27.11 7.95 0.25
CA THR A 40 26.36 7.22 -0.76
C THR A 40 26.52 5.72 -0.55
N PHE A 41 25.41 5.01 -0.39
CA PHE A 41 25.41 3.57 -0.20
C PHE A 41 24.97 2.87 -1.49
N LYS A 42 25.75 1.88 -1.93
CA LYS A 42 25.34 1.00 -3.04
C LYS A 42 24.29 0.02 -2.55
N SER A 43 23.53 -0.55 -3.48
CA SER A 43 22.73 -1.70 -3.10
C SER A 43 23.64 -2.82 -2.62
N PRO A 44 23.38 -3.42 -1.45
CA PRO A 44 24.23 -4.50 -0.96
C PRO A 44 23.95 -5.83 -1.68
N TRP A 45 22.91 -5.89 -2.51
CA TRP A 45 22.40 -7.11 -3.15
C TRP A 45 22.83 -7.23 -4.61
N ALA A 46 22.93 -8.47 -5.09
CA ALA A 46 23.23 -8.71 -6.49
C ALA A 46 21.95 -8.61 -7.35
N PHE A 47 22.13 -8.25 -8.61
CA PHE A 47 21.03 -8.14 -9.57
C PHE A 47 21.22 -9.09 -10.74
N LYS A 48 20.12 -9.67 -11.20
CA LYS A 48 20.07 -10.53 -12.38
C LYS A 48 18.95 -10.09 -13.30
N ARG A 49 19.16 -10.28 -14.61
CA ARG A 49 18.09 -10.13 -15.62
C ARG A 49 17.26 -11.40 -15.68
N TYR A 50 15.95 -11.22 -15.72
CA TYR A 50 14.97 -12.28 -15.79
C TYR A 50 14.03 -12.07 -16.97
N GLY A 51 13.40 -13.18 -17.41
CA GLY A 51 12.44 -13.19 -18.50
C GLY A 51 13.03 -12.80 -19.85
N GLN A 52 12.17 -12.79 -20.86
CA GLN A 52 12.48 -12.25 -22.18
C GLN A 52 12.51 -10.72 -22.18
N CYS A 53 11.73 -10.08 -21.30
CA CYS A 53 11.71 -8.63 -21.11
C CYS A 53 13.02 -8.09 -20.52
N GLY A 54 13.86 -8.96 -19.95
CA GLY A 54 15.16 -8.59 -19.38
C GLY A 54 15.06 -7.77 -18.10
N LEU A 55 13.92 -7.83 -17.38
CA LEU A 55 13.71 -7.12 -16.13
C LEU A 55 14.82 -7.47 -15.15
N THR A 56 15.48 -6.43 -14.63
CA THR A 56 16.56 -6.59 -13.66
C THR A 56 15.98 -6.56 -12.24
N VAL A 57 16.15 -7.65 -11.50
CA VAL A 57 15.61 -7.85 -10.15
C VAL A 57 16.73 -8.30 -9.22
N SER A 58 16.68 -7.84 -7.96
CA SER A 58 17.65 -8.26 -6.96
C SER A 58 17.46 -9.71 -6.53
N ASP A 59 18.52 -10.29 -5.98
CA ASP A 59 18.51 -11.65 -5.39
C ASP A 59 17.66 -11.78 -4.12
N ILE A 60 17.07 -10.69 -3.60
CA ILE A 60 16.02 -10.76 -2.57
C ILE A 60 14.80 -11.54 -3.10
N PHE A 61 14.46 -11.34 -4.38
CA PHE A 61 13.20 -11.78 -4.95
C PHE A 61 13.37 -12.72 -6.15
N PRO A 62 14.09 -13.85 -6.01
CA PRO A 62 14.40 -14.73 -7.14
C PRO A 62 13.13 -15.33 -7.77
N TYR A 63 12.13 -15.68 -6.94
CA TYR A 63 10.88 -16.26 -7.40
C TYR A 63 9.96 -15.24 -8.08
N ILE A 64 9.95 -13.99 -7.62
CA ILE A 64 9.23 -12.90 -8.31
C ILE A 64 9.95 -12.55 -9.61
N GLY A 65 11.28 -12.52 -9.59
CA GLY A 65 12.10 -12.36 -10.79
C GLY A 65 11.78 -13.42 -11.85
N ALA A 66 11.56 -14.68 -11.46
CA ALA A 66 11.17 -15.73 -12.40
C ALA A 66 9.86 -15.45 -13.17
N MET A 67 9.02 -14.55 -12.67
CA MET A 67 7.78 -14.09 -13.31
C MET A 67 7.94 -12.77 -14.08
N ALA A 68 9.17 -12.35 -14.40
CA ALA A 68 9.48 -11.04 -14.97
C ALA A 68 8.63 -10.64 -16.19
N ASP A 69 8.26 -11.59 -17.05
CA ASP A 69 7.46 -11.32 -18.26
C ASP A 69 5.98 -11.04 -17.96
N GLU A 70 5.51 -11.36 -16.74
CA GLU A 70 4.15 -11.10 -16.26
C GLU A 70 4.06 -9.83 -15.39
N LEU A 71 5.20 -9.17 -15.13
CA LEU A 71 5.27 -8.01 -14.26
C LEU A 71 5.30 -6.70 -15.07
N CYS A 72 4.50 -5.74 -14.62
CA CYS A 72 4.62 -4.34 -15.04
C CYS A 72 5.28 -3.53 -13.92
N VAL A 73 6.51 -3.06 -14.14
CA VAL A 73 7.27 -2.26 -13.16
C VAL A 73 7.21 -0.79 -13.53
N VAL A 74 6.58 0.03 -12.67
CA VAL A 74 6.49 1.48 -12.85
C VAL A 74 7.57 2.18 -12.01
N ARG A 75 8.63 2.65 -12.67
CA ARG A 75 9.77 3.37 -12.02
C ARG A 75 9.60 4.90 -12.00
N SER A 76 8.52 5.41 -12.60
CA SER A 76 8.25 6.84 -12.72
C SER A 76 7.43 7.42 -11.57
N MET A 77 7.06 6.62 -10.56
CA MET A 77 6.29 7.10 -9.43
C MET A 77 7.14 8.00 -8.53
N THR A 78 6.63 9.19 -8.22
CA THR A 78 7.27 10.16 -7.32
C THR A 78 6.24 10.73 -6.36
N SER A 79 6.67 11.07 -5.14
CA SER A 79 5.85 11.78 -4.15
C SER A 79 6.44 13.16 -3.86
N LYS A 80 5.57 14.11 -3.50
CA LYS A 80 5.97 15.43 -3.00
C LYS A 80 6.00 15.51 -1.46
N PHE A 81 5.72 14.41 -0.77
CA PHE A 81 5.57 14.34 0.67
C PHE A 81 6.67 13.45 1.28
N SER A 82 7.38 13.98 2.28
CA SER A 82 8.36 13.23 3.10
C SER A 82 7.69 12.50 4.27
N GLU A 83 6.57 13.01 4.75
CA GLU A 83 5.89 12.52 5.95
C GLU A 83 5.09 11.25 5.68
N HIS A 84 5.21 10.25 6.57
CA HIS A 84 4.54 8.96 6.43
C HIS A 84 3.02 9.09 6.25
N ASN A 85 2.36 9.95 7.04
CA ASN A 85 0.91 10.13 6.96
C ASN A 85 0.46 10.67 5.57
N SER A 86 1.06 11.77 5.12
CA SER A 86 0.73 12.35 3.81
C SER A 86 1.15 11.45 2.65
N ALA A 87 2.26 10.72 2.78
CA ALA A 87 2.69 9.77 1.75
C ALA A 87 1.73 8.58 1.63
N ASN A 88 1.19 8.07 2.75
CA ASN A 88 0.18 7.00 2.73
C ASN A 88 -1.13 7.48 2.08
N PHE A 89 -1.63 8.66 2.47
CA PHE A 89 -2.80 9.23 1.78
C PHE A 89 -2.53 9.43 0.29
N PHE A 90 -1.35 9.94 -0.09
CA PHE A 90 -1.02 10.16 -1.48
C PHE A 90 -0.95 8.86 -2.28
N LEU A 91 -0.38 7.80 -1.69
CA LEU A 91 -0.32 6.47 -2.29
C LEU A 91 -1.73 5.91 -2.54
N HIS A 92 -2.62 6.03 -1.56
CA HIS A 92 -3.95 5.43 -1.67
C HIS A 92 -4.99 6.30 -2.37
N THR A 93 -4.88 7.62 -2.33
CA THR A 93 -5.92 8.56 -2.79
C THR A 93 -5.45 9.53 -3.87
N GLY A 94 -4.14 9.60 -4.13
CA GLY A 94 -3.54 10.60 -5.01
C GLY A 94 -3.42 12.00 -4.39
N PHE A 95 -3.79 12.18 -3.12
CA PHE A 95 -3.69 13.45 -2.40
C PHE A 95 -3.05 13.24 -1.02
N GLY A 96 -2.21 14.19 -0.58
CA GLY A 96 -1.49 14.07 0.71
C GLY A 96 -2.33 14.43 1.95
N VAL A 97 -3.64 14.58 1.80
CA VAL A 97 -4.58 14.98 2.85
C VAL A 97 -5.79 14.04 2.84
N GLN A 98 -6.37 13.82 4.01
CA GLN A 98 -7.55 12.97 4.19
C GLN A 98 -8.80 13.47 3.44
N GLY A 99 -9.74 12.55 3.20
CA GLY A 99 -11.10 12.87 2.70
C GLY A 99 -11.32 12.61 1.20
N ARG A 100 -10.28 12.22 0.46
CA ARG A 100 -10.40 11.82 -0.95
C ARG A 100 -10.71 10.32 -1.05
N PRO A 101 -11.51 9.88 -2.03
CA PRO A 101 -11.75 8.45 -2.24
C PRO A 101 -10.45 7.74 -2.56
N SER A 102 -10.25 6.58 -1.93
CA SER A 102 -9.12 5.71 -2.19
C SER A 102 -9.21 5.07 -3.60
N MET A 103 -8.09 4.56 -4.09
CA MET A 103 -8.00 3.83 -5.36
C MET A 103 -8.96 2.65 -5.39
N GLY A 104 -9.10 1.91 -4.29
CA GLY A 104 -10.06 0.81 -4.19
C GLY A 104 -11.52 1.27 -4.25
N ALA A 105 -11.84 2.42 -3.62
CA ALA A 105 -13.17 3.01 -3.72
C ALA A 105 -13.49 3.46 -5.16
N TRP A 106 -12.53 4.08 -5.86
CA TRP A 106 -12.68 4.45 -7.27
C TRP A 106 -12.87 3.23 -8.18
N MET A 107 -12.11 2.17 -7.96
CA MET A 107 -12.26 0.91 -8.70
C MET A 107 -13.64 0.29 -8.48
N SER A 108 -14.08 0.21 -7.22
CA SER A 108 -15.41 -0.30 -6.85
C SER A 108 -16.54 0.55 -7.44
N TYR A 109 -16.39 1.87 -7.47
CA TYR A 109 -17.38 2.78 -8.07
C TYR A 109 -17.42 2.68 -9.60
N GLY A 110 -16.26 2.68 -10.26
CA GLY A 110 -16.17 2.71 -11.72
C GLY A 110 -16.40 1.35 -12.39
N LEU A 111 -15.95 0.26 -11.77
CA LEU A 111 -16.04 -1.09 -12.31
C LEU A 111 -17.17 -1.92 -11.69
N GLY A 112 -17.71 -1.48 -10.56
CA GLY A 112 -18.70 -2.23 -9.79
C GLY A 112 -18.09 -3.42 -9.04
N ALA A 113 -18.96 -4.29 -8.52
CA ALA A 113 -18.57 -5.54 -7.89
C ALA A 113 -18.87 -6.73 -8.83
N GLN A 114 -17.91 -7.65 -8.94
CA GLN A 114 -18.12 -8.90 -9.70
C GLN A 114 -18.97 -9.92 -8.94
N ALA A 115 -19.02 -9.79 -7.61
CA ALA A 115 -19.78 -10.66 -6.73
C ALA A 115 -21.02 -9.93 -6.18
N THR A 116 -22.12 -10.65 -6.00
CA THR A 116 -23.36 -10.14 -5.39
C THR A 116 -23.43 -10.39 -3.89
N ASP A 117 -22.59 -11.28 -3.38
CA ASP A 117 -22.57 -11.77 -2.00
C ASP A 117 -21.31 -11.36 -1.23
N LEU A 118 -20.40 -10.62 -1.87
CA LEU A 118 -19.19 -10.08 -1.25
C LEU A 118 -19.05 -8.57 -1.50
N PRO A 119 -18.41 -7.82 -0.57
CA PRO A 119 -18.10 -6.41 -0.79
C PRO A 119 -17.18 -6.22 -2.01
N GLY A 120 -17.45 -5.20 -2.83
CA GLY A 120 -16.64 -4.89 -4.01
C GLY A 120 -15.23 -4.35 -3.68
N PHE A 121 -14.98 -3.93 -2.44
CA PHE A 121 -13.67 -3.48 -1.98
C PHE A 121 -13.38 -3.99 -0.56
N VAL A 122 -12.33 -4.79 -0.43
CA VAL A 122 -11.91 -5.43 0.82
C VAL A 122 -10.48 -5.06 1.15
N VAL A 123 -10.21 -4.84 2.43
CA VAL A 123 -8.85 -4.65 2.98
C VAL A 123 -8.53 -5.78 3.93
N LEU A 124 -7.49 -6.56 3.61
CA LEU A 124 -6.99 -7.62 4.48
C LEU A 124 -6.05 -7.01 5.53
N ASN A 125 -6.47 -7.00 6.78
CA ASN A 125 -5.71 -6.44 7.89
C ASN A 125 -4.82 -7.50 8.54
N GLY A 126 -3.52 -7.44 8.26
CA GLY A 126 -2.49 -8.29 8.86
C GLY A 126 -2.03 -7.90 10.26
N GLY A 127 -2.65 -6.89 10.89
CA GLY A 127 -2.36 -6.44 12.26
C GLY A 127 -1.65 -5.08 12.36
N LEU A 128 -1.31 -4.45 11.24
CA LEU A 128 -0.76 -3.10 11.18
C LEU A 128 -1.63 -2.23 10.28
N VAL A 129 -2.10 -1.12 10.82
CA VAL A 129 -2.82 -0.09 10.07
C VAL A 129 -1.82 1.01 9.70
N PRO A 130 -1.70 1.41 8.43
CA PRO A 130 -0.79 2.47 8.03
C PRO A 130 -1.07 3.79 8.77
N SER A 131 -0.05 4.64 8.86
CA SER A 131 -0.23 6.04 9.26
C SER A 131 -1.35 6.68 8.43
N GLY A 132 -2.29 7.36 9.08
CA GLY A 132 -3.53 7.86 8.46
C GLY A 132 -4.74 6.95 8.67
N GLY A 133 -4.55 5.77 9.27
CA GLY A 133 -5.65 4.92 9.73
C GLY A 133 -6.47 4.32 8.59
N TRP A 134 -7.75 4.06 8.86
CA TRP A 134 -8.69 3.50 7.89
C TRP A 134 -9.10 4.50 6.81
N ASP A 135 -8.84 5.80 7.02
CA ASP A 135 -9.15 6.85 6.05
C ASP A 135 -8.33 6.71 4.76
N ASN A 136 -7.17 6.04 4.83
CA ASN A 136 -6.41 5.61 3.64
C ASN A 136 -7.26 4.78 2.66
N PHE A 137 -8.25 4.04 3.17
CA PHE A 137 -9.12 3.15 2.39
C PHE A 137 -10.56 3.68 2.32
N GLY A 138 -10.74 4.98 2.56
CA GLY A 138 -12.03 5.63 2.58
C GLY A 138 -12.72 5.70 1.22
N ASN A 139 -14.05 5.79 1.22
CA ASN A 139 -14.88 6.15 0.07
C ASN A 139 -14.91 7.67 -0.19
N GLY A 140 -14.48 8.50 0.76
CA GLY A 140 -14.54 9.95 0.65
C GLY A 140 -15.96 10.44 0.35
N PHE A 141 -16.13 11.18 -0.74
CA PHE A 141 -17.43 11.66 -1.21
C PHE A 141 -18.22 10.66 -2.08
N LEU A 142 -17.68 9.47 -2.38
CA LEU A 142 -18.42 8.42 -3.09
C LEU A 142 -19.46 7.78 -2.14
N PRO A 143 -20.49 7.09 -2.66
CA PRO A 143 -21.44 6.37 -1.82
C PRO A 143 -20.77 5.39 -0.84
N ALA A 144 -21.39 5.22 0.34
CA ALA A 144 -20.87 4.36 1.41
C ALA A 144 -20.70 2.89 0.99
N SER A 145 -21.40 2.44 -0.05
CA SER A 145 -21.23 1.11 -0.65
C SER A 145 -19.83 0.84 -1.19
N HIS A 146 -19.02 1.88 -1.43
CA HIS A 146 -17.65 1.77 -1.93
C HIS A 146 -16.59 1.92 -0.82
N GLN A 147 -17.02 1.97 0.44
CA GLN A 147 -16.11 1.94 1.59
C GLN A 147 -15.42 0.57 1.68
N ALA A 148 -14.12 0.56 2.00
CA ALA A 148 -13.41 -0.67 2.28
C ALA A 148 -14.05 -1.46 3.41
N THR A 149 -14.35 -2.73 3.17
CA THR A 149 -14.67 -3.68 4.24
C THR A 149 -13.40 -4.31 4.77
N VAL A 150 -13.15 -4.17 6.07
CA VAL A 150 -11.93 -4.68 6.70
C VAL A 150 -12.11 -6.14 7.13
N PHE A 151 -11.21 -6.99 6.66
CA PHE A 151 -11.12 -8.40 7.06
C PHE A 151 -9.92 -8.58 7.98
N LYS A 152 -10.15 -8.98 9.22
CA LYS A 152 -9.13 -9.29 10.22
C LYS A 152 -8.61 -10.72 10.04
N THR A 153 -7.43 -10.97 10.56
CA THR A 153 -6.91 -12.34 10.72
C THR A 153 -7.66 -13.09 11.83
N GLY A 154 -7.78 -14.41 11.69
CA GLY A 154 -8.34 -15.28 12.73
C GLY A 154 -9.71 -15.89 12.38
N LYS A 155 -10.37 -16.47 13.40
CA LYS A 155 -11.62 -17.23 13.24
C LYS A 155 -12.85 -16.36 12.96
N GLU A 156 -12.78 -15.07 13.27
CA GLU A 156 -13.86 -14.10 13.07
C GLU A 156 -13.29 -12.91 12.27
N PRO A 157 -13.18 -13.05 10.94
CA PRO A 157 -12.51 -12.06 10.10
C PRO A 157 -13.32 -10.77 9.94
N LEU A 158 -14.65 -10.85 10.04
CA LEU A 158 -15.54 -9.72 9.91
C LEU A 158 -16.14 -9.36 11.27
N ALA A 159 -16.20 -8.05 11.57
CA ALA A 159 -16.86 -7.56 12.77
C ALA A 159 -18.34 -7.94 12.75
N ASP A 160 -18.85 -8.37 13.91
CA ASP A 160 -20.28 -8.66 14.13
C ASP A 160 -20.90 -9.69 13.16
N ILE A 161 -20.06 -10.54 12.54
CA ILE A 161 -20.49 -11.65 11.69
C ILE A 161 -21.31 -12.68 12.46
N ARG A 162 -21.05 -12.80 13.77
CA ARG A 162 -21.85 -13.56 14.70
C ARG A 162 -22.72 -12.58 15.49
N PRO A 163 -24.04 -12.72 15.38
CA PRO A 163 -24.93 -11.89 16.18
C PRO A 163 -24.73 -12.19 17.67
N ARG A 164 -24.58 -11.14 18.47
CA ARG A 164 -24.32 -11.25 19.92
C ARG A 164 -25.59 -11.56 20.72
N GLU A 165 -26.75 -11.27 20.16
CA GLU A 165 -28.05 -11.46 20.78
C GLU A 165 -28.63 -12.85 20.51
N SER A 166 -29.42 -13.35 21.44
CA SER A 166 -30.19 -14.58 21.24
C SER A 166 -31.23 -14.41 20.12
N ARG A 167 -31.66 -15.53 19.52
CA ARG A 167 -32.67 -15.51 18.44
C ARG A 167 -34.01 -14.91 18.90
N LEU A 168 -34.31 -14.97 20.21
CA LEU A 168 -35.53 -14.43 20.80
C LEU A 168 -35.48 -12.91 20.96
N GLU A 169 -34.32 -12.35 21.32
CA GLU A 169 -34.12 -10.90 21.44
C GLU A 169 -34.18 -10.22 20.06
N ARG A 170 -33.59 -10.84 19.03
CA ARG A 170 -33.64 -10.36 17.64
C ARG A 170 -35.03 -10.31 17.01
N ARG A 171 -36.01 -11.00 17.60
CA ARG A 171 -37.41 -11.03 17.12
C ARG A 171 -38.32 -10.09 17.88
N ARG A 172 -37.82 -9.33 18.85
CA ARG A 172 -38.63 -8.29 19.49
C ARG A 172 -38.91 -7.20 18.44
N PRO A 173 -40.17 -6.94 18.07
CA PRO A 173 -40.48 -5.83 17.19
C PRO A 173 -39.96 -4.57 17.87
N ASN A 174 -39.16 -3.77 17.15
CA ASN A 174 -38.71 -2.47 17.61
C ASN A 174 -39.94 -1.68 18.08
N SER A 175 -40.12 -1.59 19.39
CA SER A 175 -41.07 -0.67 20.00
C SER A 175 -40.53 0.72 19.72
N VAL A 176 -41.11 1.34 18.69
CA VAL A 176 -40.85 2.71 18.24
C VAL A 176 -40.98 3.65 19.44
N CYS A 177 -39.93 4.44 19.71
CA CYS A 177 -40.04 5.69 20.47
C CYS A 177 -40.48 6.82 19.54
#